data_AF-A0A918LH34-F1
#
_entry.id   AF-A0A918LH34-F1
#
_cell.length_a   1.000
_cell.length_b   1.000
_cell.length_c   1.000
_cell.angle_alpha   90.00
_cell.angle_beta   90.00
_cell.angle_gamma   90.00
#
_symmetry.space_group_name_H-M   'P 1'
#
loop_
_entity.id
_entity.type
_entity.pdbx_description
1 polymer ?
#
loop_
_entity_poly.entity_id
_entity_poly.type
_entity_poly.pdbx_seq_one_letter_code
_entity_poly.pdbx_strand_id
1 'polypeptide(L)' 'MGCCDSSPGQHATAHFRTTGHPVVQSYEPGEDWFWDYAADELRASGPALAPPVSHPEGQPAPGPAGRVPADWARSLRG' A
#
# COMPACT_ATOMS: atom_id res chain seq x y z
N MET A 1 -3.93 -5.85 3.24
CA MET A 1 -3.91 -4.44 2.83
C MET A 1 -2.70 -4.22 1.95
N GLY A 2 -2.83 -3.63 0.78
CA GLY A 2 -1.70 -3.52 -0.16
C GLY A 2 -1.98 -2.67 -1.39
N CYS A 3 -2.92 -1.74 -1.27
CA CYS A 3 -3.26 -0.83 -2.35
C CYS A 3 -3.49 0.54 -1.72
N CYS A 4 -2.64 1.51 -2.07
CA CYS A 4 -2.79 2.90 -1.67
C CYS A 4 -4.14 3.46 -2.14
N ASP A 5 -4.57 4.62 -1.64
CA ASP A 5 -5.85 5.21 -2.06
C ASP A 5 -5.85 5.80 -3.47
N SER A 6 -4.67 5.90 -4.10
CA SER A 6 -4.55 6.08 -5.55
C SER A 6 -5.01 4.87 -6.36
N SER A 7 -5.28 3.74 -5.70
CA SER A 7 -5.87 2.57 -6.34
C SER A 7 -7.38 2.76 -6.56
N PRO A 8 -7.94 2.20 -7.65
CA PRO A 8 -9.36 2.36 -7.97
C PRO A 8 -10.33 1.94 -6.85
N GLY A 9 -9.89 1.05 -5.94
CA GLY A 9 -10.70 0.53 -4.84
C GLY A 9 -10.58 1.27 -3.51
N GLN A 10 -9.69 2.27 -3.38
CA GLN A 10 -9.43 3.01 -2.12
C GLN A 10 -9.30 2.07 -0.91
N HIS A 11 -8.58 0.95 -1.09
CA HIS A 11 -8.58 -0.16 -0.15
C HIS A 11 -8.02 0.22 1.23
N ALA A 12 -7.10 1.18 1.28
CA ALA A 12 -6.46 1.59 2.51
C ALA A 12 -7.38 2.49 3.35
N THR A 13 -8.06 3.47 2.75
CA THR A 13 -9.11 4.27 3.41
C THR A 13 -10.27 3.38 3.88
N ALA A 14 -10.73 2.43 3.05
CA ALA A 14 -11.81 1.53 3.44
C ALA A 14 -11.44 0.66 4.65
N HIS A 15 -10.21 0.15 4.68
CA HIS A 15 -9.69 -0.58 5.83
C HIS A 15 -9.59 0.30 7.07
N PHE A 16 -9.05 1.53 6.95
CA PHE A 16 -9.02 2.48 8.06
C PHE A 16 -10.41 2.66 8.66
N ARG A 17 -11.42 2.96 7.83
CA ARG A 17 -12.82 3.13 8.28
C ARG A 17 -13.39 1.90 8.98
N THR A 18 -12.95 0.70 8.59
CA THR A 18 -13.45 -0.57 9.14
C THR A 18 -12.74 -0.97 10.43
N THR A 19 -11.45 -0.70 10.55
CA THR A 19 -10.60 -1.21 11.64
C THR A 19 -10.14 -0.15 12.63
N GLY A 20 -10.20 1.12 12.25
CA GLY A 20 -9.68 2.23 13.04
C GLY A 20 -8.16 2.29 13.11
N HIS A 21 -7.43 1.75 12.12
CA HIS A 21 -5.97 1.91 12.01
C HIS A 21 -5.64 3.17 11.19
N PRO A 22 -5.33 4.33 11.81
CA PRO A 22 -5.23 5.59 11.08
C PRO A 22 -3.92 5.74 10.33
N VAL A 23 -2.85 5.07 10.77
CA VAL A 23 -1.51 5.21 10.20
C VAL A 23 -1.11 3.96 9.43
N VAL A 24 -0.61 4.14 8.22
CA VAL A 24 0.02 3.10 7.39
C VAL A 24 1.42 3.52 6.98
N GLN A 25 2.32 2.56 6.77
CA GLN A 25 3.65 2.80 6.23
C GLN A 25 3.69 2.45 4.74
N SER A 26 4.55 3.12 3.97
CA SER A 26 4.96 2.58 2.66
C SER A 26 5.56 1.18 2.83
N TYR A 27 5.33 0.33 1.83
CA TYR A 27 5.91 -1.02 1.77
C TYR A 27 6.87 -1.17 0.58
N GLU A 28 7.26 -0.05 -0.04
CA GLU A 28 8.24 -0.01 -1.12
C GLU A 28 9.68 -0.01 -0.55
N PRO A 29 10.64 -0.68 -1.20
CA PRO A 29 12.03 -0.67 -0.78
C PRO A 29 12.61 0.75 -0.72
N GLY A 30 13.25 1.10 0.40
CA GLY A 30 13.90 2.39 0.59
C GLY A 30 12.96 3.53 1.02
N GLU A 31 11.66 3.28 1.10
CA GLU A 31 10.69 4.23 1.64
C GLU A 31 10.39 3.92 3.11
N ASP A 32 10.38 4.95 3.96
CA ASP A 32 10.10 4.84 5.39
C ASP A 32 8.99 5.78 5.87
N TRP A 33 8.34 6.49 4.95
CA TRP A 33 7.27 7.43 5.25
C TRP A 33 5.97 6.72 5.64
N PHE A 34 5.14 7.46 6.34
CA PHE A 34 3.82 7.04 6.81
C PHE A 34 2.74 8.00 6.32
N TRP A 35 1.54 7.48 6.12
CA TRP A 35 0.35 8.28 5.87
C TRP A 35 -0.61 8.15 7.04
N ASP A 36 -1.13 9.28 7.54
CA ASP A 36 -2.16 9.34 8.57
C ASP A 36 -3.51 9.72 7.95
N TYR A 37 -4.41 8.76 7.87
CA TYR A 37 -5.76 8.93 7.33
C TYR A 37 -6.69 9.77 8.19
N ALA A 38 -6.43 9.89 9.50
CA ALA A 38 -7.25 10.70 10.37
C ALA A 38 -6.86 12.19 10.25
N ALA A 39 -5.57 12.46 10.05
CA ALA A 39 -5.04 13.81 9.85
C ALA A 39 -5.03 14.27 8.39
N ASP A 40 -5.12 13.34 7.43
CA ASP A 40 -4.93 13.57 5.99
C ASP A 40 -3.53 14.14 5.68
N GLU A 41 -2.50 13.57 6.32
CA GLU A 41 -1.12 14.10 6.28
C GLU A 41 -0.05 13.03 6.07
N LEU A 42 1.02 13.41 5.38
CA LEU A 42 2.26 12.64 5.26
C LEU A 42 3.13 12.84 6.50
N ARG A 43 3.66 11.74 7.06
CA ARG A 43 4.58 11.78 8.20
C ARG A 43 5.90 11.11 7.85
N ALA A 44 7.00 11.76 8.20
CA ALA A 44 8.35 11.23 7.98
C ALA A 44 8.73 10.09 8.94
N SER A 45 7.97 9.88 10.02
CA SER A 45 8.24 8.83 10.98
C SER A 45 6.96 8.33 11.65
N GLY A 46 7.05 7.10 12.18
CA GLY A 46 5.93 6.39 12.77
C GLY A 46 6.40 5.32 13.76
N PRO A 47 5.47 4.49 14.27
CA PRO A 47 5.81 3.42 15.19
C PRO A 47 6.69 2.36 14.50
N ALA A 48 7.54 1.68 15.28
CA ALA A 48 8.28 0.53 14.78
C ALA A 48 7.31 -0.60 14.42
N LEU A 49 7.42 -1.13 13.20
CA LEU A 49 6.60 -2.22 12.69
C LEU A 49 7.35 -3.55 12.74
N ALA A 50 6.59 -4.65 12.84
CA ALA A 50 7.16 -5.98 12.72
C ALA A 50 7.65 -6.21 11.28
N PRO A 51 8.80 -6.85 11.07
CA PRO A 51 9.31 -7.15 9.73
C PRO A 51 8.45 -8.19 9.00
N PRO A 52 8.49 -8.22 7.65
CA PRO A 52 9.20 -7.29 6.77
C PRO A 52 8.50 -5.91 6.70
N VAL A 53 9.29 -4.85 6.50
CA VAL A 53 8.78 -3.46 6.35
C VAL A 53 8.71 -3.01 4.89
N SER A 54 9.28 -3.79 3.96
CA SER A 54 9.16 -3.57 2.52
C SER A 54 9.11 -4.90 1.77
N HIS A 55 8.65 -4.87 0.52
CA HIS A 55 8.83 -6.01 -0.38
C HIS A 55 10.31 -6.17 -0.81
N PRO A 56 10.72 -7.32 -1.38
CA PRO A 56 12.05 -7.49 -1.97
C PRO A 56 12.28 -6.55 -3.16
N GLU A 57 13.48 -6.00 -3.31
CA GLU A 57 13.84 -5.07 -4.41
C GLU A 57 13.57 -5.64 -5.81
N GLY A 58 13.76 -6.95 -5.99
CA GLY A 58 13.52 -7.63 -7.27
C GLY A 58 12.06 -7.98 -7.56
N GLN A 59 11.13 -7.68 -6.65
CA GLN A 59 9.71 -7.99 -6.84
C GLN A 59 9.01 -6.87 -7.63
N PRO A 60 8.42 -7.14 -8.81
CA PRO A 60 7.67 -6.13 -9.54
C PRO A 60 6.32 -5.82 -8.87
N ALA A 61 5.78 -4.64 -9.20
CA ALA A 61 4.41 -4.24 -8.85
C ALA A 61 3.57 -4.04 -10.13
N PRO A 62 2.34 -4.56 -10.20
CA PRO A 62 1.66 -5.36 -9.17
C PRO A 62 2.06 -6.85 -9.21
N GLY A 63 2.23 -7.43 -8.01
CA GLY A 63 2.42 -8.87 -7.79
C GLY A 63 3.74 -9.46 -8.34
N PRO A 64 4.14 -10.66 -7.88
CA PRO A 64 5.37 -11.29 -8.37
C PRO A 64 5.35 -11.51 -9.88
N ALA A 65 6.52 -11.48 -10.51
CA ALA A 65 6.67 -11.69 -11.95
C ALA A 65 5.91 -12.95 -12.41
N GLY A 66 5.10 -12.80 -13.48
CA GLY A 66 4.34 -13.90 -14.08
C GLY A 66 3.05 -14.31 -13.36
N ARG A 67 2.72 -13.72 -12.20
CA ARG A 67 1.47 -13.99 -11.48
C ARG A 67 0.32 -13.07 -11.87
N VAL A 68 0.63 -11.94 -12.49
CA VAL A 68 -0.36 -10.99 -13.00
C VAL A 68 -0.37 -11.07 -14.53
N PRO A 69 -1.52 -11.38 -15.17
CA PRO A 69 -1.64 -11.37 -16.63
C PRO A 69 -1.25 -10.02 -17.23
N ALA A 70 -0.66 -10.01 -18.43
CA ALA A 70 -0.15 -8.78 -19.05
C ALA A 70 -1.24 -7.71 -19.26
N ASP A 71 -2.50 -8.11 -19.41
CA ASP A 71 -3.66 -7.26 -19.65
C ASP A 71 -4.46 -6.88 -18.40
N TRP A 72 -3.95 -7.18 -17.19
CA TRP A 72 -4.64 -6.98 -15.91
C TRP A 72 -5.26 -5.58 -15.74
N ALA A 73 -4.58 -4.53 -16.20
CA ALA A 73 -5.03 -3.15 -16.05
C ALA A 73 -6.31 -2.85 -16.85
N ARG A 74 -6.60 -3.64 -17.90
CA ARG A 74 -7.86 -3.57 -18.65
C ARG A 74 -8.99 -4.27 -17.91
N SER A 75 -8.70 -5.39 -17.25
CA SER A 75 -9.67 -6.15 -16.45
C SER A 75 -10.18 -5.39 -15.22
N LEU A 76 -9.44 -4.40 -14.72
CA LEU A 76 -9.87 -3.54 -13.61
C LEU A 76 -10.78 -2.38 -14.03
N ARG A 77 -10.94 -2.11 -15.33
CA ARG A 77 -11.74 -1.00 -15.87
C ARG A 77 -12.97 -1.48 -16.65
N GLY A 78 -13.23 -2.79 -16.64
CA GLY A 78 -14.35 -3.44 -17.32
C GLY A 78 -15.53 -3.66 -16.39
#